data_AF-A0A953JWT6-F1
#
_entry.id   AF-A0A953JWT6-F1
#
_cell.length_a   1.000
_cell.length_b   1.000
_cell.length_c   1.000
_cell.angle_alpha   90.00
_cell.angle_beta   90.00
_cell.angle_gamma   90.00
#
_symmetry.space_group_name_H-M   'P 1'
#
loop_
_entity.id
_entity.type
_entity.pdbx_description
1 polymer ?
#
loop_
_entity_poly.entity_id
_entity_poly.type
_entity_poly.pdbx_seq_one_letter_code
_entity_poly.pdbx_strand_id
1 'polypeptide(L)'
;MSYQFPPEIAKLLADQLAAGHYLSEDAVLLDALHALVAQRSAEMAFDYEVIEGVRRGLDDVQAGRLRPFAEFDSELRGRRQSP
;
A
#
# COMPACT_ATOMS: atom_id res chain seq x y z
N MET A 1 0.32 1.64 34.39
CA MET A 1 -0.96 2.33 34.09
C MET A 1 -2.00 1.24 33.89
N SER A 2 -2.96 1.03 34.81
CA SER A 2 -4.01 0.02 34.62
C SER A 2 -5.10 0.60 33.71
N TYR A 3 -4.84 0.59 32.41
CA TYR A 3 -5.86 0.89 31.43
C TYR A 3 -6.73 -0.36 31.26
N GLN A 4 -8.04 -0.23 31.51
CA GLN A 4 -8.98 -1.30 31.21
C GLN A 4 -9.45 -1.16 29.77
N PHE A 5 -9.13 -2.16 28.96
CA PHE A 5 -9.62 -2.24 27.61
C PHE A 5 -11.14 -2.46 27.60
N PRO A 6 -11.85 -1.91 26.60
CA PRO A 6 -13.20 -2.33 26.28
C PRO A 6 -13.29 -3.86 26.14
N PRO A 7 -14.43 -4.49 26.52
CA PRO A 7 -14.57 -5.95 26.54
C PRO A 7 -14.20 -6.62 25.20
N GLU A 8 -14.52 -5.96 24.10
CA GLU A 8 -14.23 -6.43 22.74
C GLU A 8 -12.72 -6.49 22.48
N ILE A 9 -11.98 -5.45 22.86
CA ILE A 9 -10.52 -5.40 22.70
C ILE A 9 -9.84 -6.41 23.63
N ALA A 10 -10.31 -6.51 24.87
CA ALA A 10 -9.81 -7.50 25.83
C ALA A 10 -9.98 -8.94 25.30
N LYS A 11 -11.13 -9.23 24.66
CA LYS A 11 -11.37 -10.52 24.02
C LYS A 11 -10.39 -10.77 22.87
N LEU A 12 -10.19 -9.79 21.98
CA LEU A 12 -9.24 -9.93 20.87
C LEU A 12 -7.81 -10.17 21.36
N LEU A 13 -7.37 -9.47 22.41
CA LEU A 13 -6.07 -9.69 23.04
C LEU A 13 -5.97 -11.12 23.60
N ALA A 14 -6.98 -11.57 24.33
CA ALA A 14 -7.01 -12.91 24.90
C ALA A 14 -6.97 -14.00 23.81
N ASP A 15 -7.70 -13.82 22.70
CA ASP A 15 -7.71 -14.77 21.59
C ASP A 15 -6.32 -14.88 20.92
N GLN A 16 -5.62 -13.76 20.73
CA GLN A 16 -4.27 -13.74 20.14
C GLN A 16 -3.21 -14.40 21.05
N LEU A 17 -3.35 -14.21 22.37
CA LEU A 17 -2.48 -14.88 23.36
C LEU A 17 -2.78 -16.37 23.45
N ALA A 18 -4.05 -16.75 23.46
CA ALA A 18 -4.48 -18.15 23.50
C ALA A 18 -4.03 -18.94 22.26
N ALA A 19 -3.98 -18.29 21.10
CA ALA A 19 -3.43 -18.87 19.88
C ALA A 19 -1.91 -19.13 19.96
N GLY A 20 -1.21 -18.51 20.91
CA GLY A 20 0.24 -18.63 21.08
C GLY A 20 1.06 -17.79 20.10
N HIS A 21 0.43 -16.85 19.40
CA HIS A 21 1.12 -16.00 18.42
C HIS A 21 1.95 -14.90 19.09
N TYR A 22 1.59 -14.53 20.34
CA TYR A 22 2.23 -13.46 21.09
C TYR A 22 2.50 -13.88 22.54
N LEU A 23 3.58 -13.35 23.10
CA LEU A 23 4.04 -13.66 24.46
C LEU A 23 3.44 -12.75 25.54
N SER A 24 2.87 -11.60 25.14
CA SER A 24 2.29 -10.61 26.05
C SER A 24 1.28 -9.71 25.33
N GLU A 25 0.39 -9.08 26.09
CA GLU A 25 -0.56 -8.09 25.56
C GLU A 25 0.18 -6.93 24.86
N ASP A 26 1.29 -6.47 25.45
CA ASP A 26 2.13 -5.41 24.88
C ASP A 26 2.66 -5.78 23.49
N ALA A 27 3.03 -7.06 23.27
CA ALA A 27 3.52 -7.51 21.97
C ALA A 27 2.42 -7.46 20.89
N VAL A 28 1.18 -7.83 21.27
CA VAL A 28 0.01 -7.74 20.36
C VAL A 28 -0.27 -6.28 20.01
N LEU A 29 -0.27 -5.39 21.01
CA LEU A 29 -0.57 -3.98 20.83
C LEU A 29 0.48 -3.27 19.98
N LEU A 30 1.76 -3.55 20.22
CA LEU A 30 2.86 -2.97 19.44
C LEU A 30 2.76 -3.38 17.97
N ASP A 31 2.50 -4.66 17.70
CA ASP A 31 2.36 -5.17 16.35
C ASP A 31 1.12 -4.59 15.65
N ALA A 32 -0.01 -4.49 16.36
CA ALA A 32 -1.21 -3.84 15.85
C ALA A 32 -0.96 -2.36 15.49
N LEU A 33 -0.22 -1.61 16.30
CA LEU A 33 0.14 -0.23 15.99
C LEU A 33 1.07 -0.13 14.79
N HIS A 34 2.05 -1.02 14.66
CA HIS A 34 2.91 -1.09 13.48
C HIS A 34 2.12 -1.41 12.22
N ALA A 35 1.15 -2.33 12.28
CA ALA A 35 0.28 -2.65 11.16
C ALA A 35 -0.54 -1.43 10.70
N LEU A 36 -1.09 -0.66 11.64
CA LEU A 36 -1.82 0.59 11.33
C LEU A 36 -0.91 1.64 10.68
N VAL A 37 0.32 1.79 11.16
CA VAL A 37 1.31 2.71 10.55
C VAL A 37 1.68 2.25 9.14
N ALA A 38 1.92 0.96 8.95
CA ALA A 38 2.24 0.39 7.65
C ALA A 38 1.09 0.58 6.66
N GLN A 39 -0.15 0.32 7.08
CA GLN A 39 -1.35 0.52 6.26
C GLN A 39 -1.48 1.98 5.80
N ARG A 40 -1.39 2.93 6.74
CA ARG A 40 -1.44 4.36 6.42
C ARG A 40 -0.33 4.79 5.48
N SER A 41 0.87 4.24 5.66
CA SER A 41 2.02 4.55 4.79
C SER A 41 1.83 3.98 3.39
N ALA A 42 1.24 2.80 3.26
CA ALA A 42 0.92 2.19 1.98
C ALA A 42 -0.17 2.98 1.23
N GLU A 43 -1.20 3.45 1.93
CA GLU A 43 -2.23 4.34 1.36
C GLU A 43 -1.59 5.64 0.84
N MET A 44 -0.70 6.26 1.61
CA MET A 44 0.01 7.46 1.18
C MET A 44 0.95 7.22 -0.01
N ALA A 45 1.63 6.06 -0.06
CA ALA A 45 2.49 5.70 -1.18
C ALA A 45 1.68 5.50 -2.48
N PHE A 46 0.53 4.84 -2.38
CA PHE A 46 -0.39 4.66 -3.51
C PHE A 46 -0.88 6.01 -4.05
N ASP A 47 -1.31 6.91 -3.17
CA ASP A 47 -1.75 8.25 -3.58
C ASP A 47 -0.63 9.05 -4.24
N TYR A 48 0.60 8.93 -3.73
CA TYR A 48 1.77 9.60 -4.31
C TYR A 48 2.10 9.08 -5.71
N GLU A 49 2.11 7.76 -5.92
CA GLU A 49 2.37 7.18 -7.25
C GLU A 49 1.30 7.59 -8.28
N VAL A 50 0.03 7.64 -7.87
CA VAL A 50 -1.08 8.10 -8.71
C VAL A 50 -0.90 9.57 -9.08
N ILE A 51 -0.65 10.43 -8.09
CA ILE A 51 -0.47 11.88 -8.31
C ILE A 51 0.73 12.13 -9.25
N GLU A 52 1.86 11.49 -9.02
CA GLU A 52 3.04 11.64 -9.86
C GLU A 52 2.87 11.02 -11.25
N GLY A 53 2.04 9.97 -11.39
CA GLY A 53 1.62 9.45 -12.69
C GLY A 53 0.81 10.48 -13.48
N VAL A 54 -0.19 11.11 -12.83
CA VAL A 54 -1.02 12.16 -13.44
C VAL A 54 -0.17 13.37 -13.83
N ARG A 55 0.72 13.85 -12.94
CA ARG A 55 1.61 14.99 -13.22
C ARG A 55 2.49 14.74 -14.45
N ARG A 56 3.13 13.56 -14.51
CA ARG A 56 3.93 13.16 -15.69
C ARG A 56 3.09 13.16 -16.97
N GLY A 57 1.87 12.64 -16.92
CA GLY A 57 0.95 12.68 -18.06
C GLY A 57 0.61 14.10 -18.51
N LEU A 58 0.37 15.01 -17.57
CA LEU A 58 0.12 16.43 -17.87
C LEU A 58 1.36 17.11 -18.46
N ASP A 59 2.55 16.84 -17.93
CA ASP A 59 3.80 17.37 -18.45
C ASP A 59 4.09 16.87 -19.87
N ASP A 60 3.76 15.61 -20.18
CA ASP A 60 3.85 15.05 -21.52
C ASP A 60 2.87 15.74 -22.49
N VAL A 61 1.64 16.02 -22.05
CA VAL A 61 0.67 16.80 -22.84
C VAL A 61 1.21 18.21 -23.11
N GLN A 62 1.69 18.92 -22.08
CA GLN A 62 2.20 20.29 -22.20
C GLN A 62 3.42 20.35 -23.12
N ALA A 63 4.30 19.36 -23.04
CA ALA A 63 5.49 19.26 -23.89
C ALA A 63 5.19 18.69 -25.29
N GLY A 64 3.93 18.38 -25.62
CA GLY A 64 3.55 17.80 -26.90
C GLY A 64 4.08 16.38 -27.14
N ARG A 65 4.48 15.67 -26.08
CA ARG A 65 4.96 14.27 -26.13
C ARG A 65 3.79 13.28 -26.19
N LEU A 66 2.80 13.57 -27.03
CA LEU A 66 1.65 12.71 -27.28
C LEU A 66 1.91 11.89 -28.53
N ARG A 67 1.58 10.61 -28.49
CA ARG A 67 1.65 9.73 -29.67
C ARG A 67 0.39 8.90 -29.81
N PRO A 68 -0.03 8.58 -31.05
CA PRO A 68 -1.15 7.67 -31.27
C PRO A 68 -0.88 6.30 -30.66
N PHE A 69 -1.89 5.75 -29.98
CA PHE A 69 -1.78 4.45 -29.34
C PHE A 69 -1.42 3.32 -30.33
N ALA A 70 -1.99 3.36 -31.54
CA ALA A 70 -1.75 2.36 -32.58
C ALA A 70 -0.26 2.28 -33.00
N GLU A 71 0.45 3.40 -33.01
CA GLU A 71 1.88 3.44 -33.32
C GLU A 71 2.71 2.82 -32.20
N PHE A 72 2.38 3.13 -30.94
CA PHE A 72 3.04 2.53 -29.78
C PHE A 72 2.81 1.03 -29.70
N ASP A 73 1.57 0.59 -29.88
CA ASP A 73 1.18 -0.82 -29.81
C ASP A 73 1.84 -1.68 -30.90
N SER A 74 2.00 -1.13 -32.10
CA SER A 74 2.72 -1.79 -33.20
C SER A 74 4.22 -1.91 -32.89
N GLU A 75 4.84 -0.85 -32.36
CA GLU A 75 6.25 -0.84 -31.95
C GLU A 75 6.54 -1.80 -30.79
N LEU A 76 5.69 -1.79 -29.76
CA LEU A 76 5.82 -2.66 -28.59
C LEU A 76 5.75 -4.14 -28.98
N ARG A 77 4.82 -4.50 -29.87
CA ARG A 77 4.70 -5.86 -30.40
C ARG A 77 5.89 -6.25 -31.27
N GLY A 78 6.41 -5.34 -32.10
CA GLY A 78 7.62 -5.57 -32.89
C GLY A 78 8.86 -5.84 -32.02
N ARG A 79 9.05 -5.10 -30.93
CA ARG A 79 10.18 -5.28 -30.00
C ARG A 79 10.17 -6.63 -29.26
N ARG A 80 9.00 -7.22 -29.03
CA ARG A 80 8.86 -8.55 -28.38
C ARG A 80 9.07 -9.73 -29.34
N GLN A 81 9.20 -9.47 -30.64
CA GLN A 81 9.40 -10.48 -31.69
C GLN A 81 10.83 -10.49 -32.24
N SER A 82 11.71 -9.60 -31.79
CA SER A 82 13.14 -9.68 -32.09
C SER A 82 13.80 -10.75 -31.18
N PRO A 83 14.52 -11.74 -31.75
CA PRO A 83 15.23 -12.77 -30.99
C PRO A 83 16.39 -12.22 -30.17
#